data_AF-Q3AY34-F1
#
_entry.id   AF-Q3AY34-F1
#
_cell.length_a   1.000
_cell.length_b   1.000
_cell.length_c   1.000
_cell.angle_alpha   90.00
_cell.angle_beta   90.00
_cell.angle_gamma   90.00
#
_symmetry.space_group_name_H-M   'P 1'
#
loop_
_entity.id
_entity.type
_entity.pdbx_description
1 polymer ?
#
loop_
_entity_poly.entity_id
_entity_poly.type
_entity_poly.pdbx_seq_one_letter_code
_entity_poly.pdbx_strand_id
1 'polypeptide(L)'
;MLACRSIVLCCLSGLVALISCPVRANWQPEPEPLVWSRLRKTHLPGEGWTFVDAMSSPKLQAAEYLRSPRAAITDSSGVVVDIEAGLLLRRSDQSEWTAKVIPMRVVCDAGRMDRLDSSGKWSAYPSRPDTPVKVAWMCSLP
;
A
#
# COMPACT_ATOMS: atom_id res chain seq x y z
N MET A 1 51.63 -45.89 18.91
CA MET A 1 50.48 -46.74 18.54
C MET A 1 49.47 -46.66 19.66
N LEU A 2 48.31 -46.04 19.43
CA LEU A 2 47.00 -46.53 19.88
C LEU A 2 45.95 -45.62 19.23
N ALA A 3 45.18 -46.21 18.33
CA ALA A 3 44.02 -45.59 17.71
C ALA A 3 42.85 -45.60 18.70
N CYS A 4 42.07 -44.52 18.74
CA CYS A 4 40.68 -44.62 19.15
C CYS A 4 39.85 -43.72 18.24
N ARG A 5 39.22 -44.37 17.26
CA ARG A 5 38.17 -43.80 16.41
C ARG A 5 36.95 -43.54 17.27
N SER A 6 36.35 -42.37 17.16
CA SER A 6 34.96 -42.15 17.54
C SER A 6 34.35 -41.16 16.56
N ILE A 7 33.52 -41.71 15.68
CA ILE A 7 32.64 -40.98 14.77
C ILE A 7 31.48 -40.49 15.64
N VAL A 8 31.31 -39.18 15.76
CA VAL A 8 30.05 -38.60 16.24
C VAL A 8 29.48 -37.76 15.10
N LEU A 9 28.59 -38.41 14.34
CA LEU A 9 27.56 -37.76 13.56
C LEU A 9 26.60 -37.10 14.56
N CYS A 10 26.63 -35.78 14.67
CA CYS A 10 25.59 -35.02 15.36
C CYS A 10 25.08 -33.91 14.44
N CYS A 11 23.98 -34.24 13.78
CA CYS A 11 22.83 -33.40 13.46
C CYS A 11 23.09 -32.02 12.85
N LEU A 12 22.80 -31.93 11.54
CA LEU A 12 22.36 -30.71 10.89
C LEU A 12 21.19 -30.12 11.69
N SER A 13 21.41 -28.97 12.31
CA SER A 13 20.34 -28.09 12.79
C SER A 13 20.83 -26.66 12.66
N GLY A 14 21.15 -26.27 11.42
CA GLY A 14 21.32 -24.86 11.09
C GLY A 14 19.97 -24.18 11.19
N LEU A 15 19.74 -23.49 12.31
CA LEU A 15 18.66 -22.52 12.45
C LEU A 15 18.76 -21.54 11.27
N VAL A 16 17.85 -21.64 10.31
CA VAL A 16 17.63 -20.57 9.35
C VAL A 16 16.91 -19.48 10.13
N ALA A 17 17.68 -18.58 10.73
CA ALA A 17 17.16 -17.32 11.22
C ALA A 17 16.61 -16.58 9.99
N LEU A 18 15.28 -16.56 9.84
CA LEU A 18 14.61 -15.67 8.90
C LEU A 18 14.87 -14.25 9.43
N ILE A 19 15.94 -13.63 8.91
CA ILE A 19 16.22 -12.23 9.13
C ILE A 19 15.12 -11.49 8.37
N SER A 20 14.03 -11.17 9.07
CA SER A 20 13.02 -10.23 8.61
C SER A 20 13.70 -8.87 8.51
N CYS A 21 14.36 -8.59 7.39
CA CYS A 21 14.83 -7.25 7.10
C CYS A 21 13.59 -6.34 7.10
N PRO A 22 13.55 -5.29 7.93
CA PRO A 22 12.49 -4.31 7.81
C PRO A 22 12.59 -3.76 6.39
N VAL A 23 11.53 -3.97 5.60
CA VAL A 23 11.37 -3.26 4.32
C VAL A 23 11.32 -1.79 4.70
N ARG A 24 12.46 -1.11 4.61
CA ARG A 24 12.51 0.33 4.84
C ARG A 24 11.58 0.95 3.81
N ALA A 25 10.69 1.82 4.28
CA ALA A 25 9.87 2.70 3.47
C ALA A 25 10.78 3.72 2.73
N ASN A 26 11.61 3.23 1.82
CA ASN A 26 12.47 4.06 0.96
C ASN A 26 11.68 4.61 -0.23
N TRP A 27 10.48 4.08 -0.44
CA TRP A 27 9.53 4.64 -1.39
C TRP A 27 8.81 5.83 -0.75
N GLN A 28 8.71 6.90 -1.52
CA GLN A 28 7.87 8.06 -1.22
C GLN A 28 7.15 8.45 -2.51
N PRO A 29 5.99 9.11 -2.43
CA PRO A 29 5.29 9.50 -3.63
C PRO A 29 6.10 10.49 -4.47
N GLU A 30 6.07 10.30 -5.78
CA GLU A 30 6.70 11.22 -6.72
C GLU A 30 5.98 12.58 -6.73
N PRO A 31 6.65 13.65 -7.19
CA PRO A 31 5.99 14.95 -7.40
C PRO A 31 4.78 14.82 -8.34
N GLU A 32 3.66 15.43 -7.94
CA GLU A 32 2.42 15.42 -8.73
C GLU A 32 2.61 16.08 -10.12
N PRO A 33 2.39 15.37 -11.24
CA PRO A 33 2.45 16.00 -12.55
C PRO A 33 1.35 17.06 -12.74
N LEU A 34 1.67 18.16 -13.43
CA LEU A 34 0.75 19.31 -13.59
C LEU A 34 -0.61 18.96 -14.20
N VAL A 35 -0.65 18.01 -15.14
CA VAL A 35 -1.92 17.56 -15.75
C VAL A 35 -2.84 16.92 -14.71
N TRP A 36 -2.27 16.10 -13.83
CA TRP A 36 -2.99 15.41 -12.77
C TRP A 36 -3.41 16.37 -11.66
N SER A 37 -2.55 17.34 -11.32
CA SER A 37 -2.88 18.41 -10.38
C SER A 37 -4.10 19.22 -10.77
N ARG A 38 -4.21 19.58 -12.06
CA ARG A 38 -5.40 20.29 -12.57
C ARG A 38 -6.65 19.42 -12.46
N LEU A 39 -6.59 18.16 -12.90
CA LEU A 39 -7.72 17.24 -12.82
C LEU A 39 -8.18 17.01 -11.38
N ARG A 40 -7.25 16.83 -10.45
CA ARG A 40 -7.53 16.71 -9.03
C ARG A 40 -8.28 17.93 -8.50
N LYS A 41 -7.78 19.14 -8.76
CA LYS A 41 -8.42 20.38 -8.30
C LYS A 41 -9.81 20.58 -8.88
N THR A 42 -10.05 20.07 -10.09
CA THR A 42 -11.37 20.15 -10.74
C THR A 42 -12.35 19.11 -10.20
N HIS A 43 -11.89 17.88 -9.94
CA HIS A 43 -12.80 16.73 -9.78
C HIS A 43 -12.79 16.09 -8.38
N LEU A 44 -11.69 16.15 -7.62
CA LEU A 44 -11.66 15.60 -6.26
C LEU A 44 -12.08 16.67 -5.25
N PRO A 45 -12.99 16.34 -4.31
CA PRO A 45 -13.46 17.31 -3.34
C PRO A 45 -12.40 17.57 -2.26
N GLY A 46 -12.34 18.81 -1.79
CA GLY A 46 -11.47 19.23 -0.68
C GLY A 46 -9.97 19.18 -0.98
N GLU A 47 -9.18 19.48 0.05
CA GLU A 47 -7.72 19.64 -0.03
C GLU A 47 -6.98 18.48 0.64
N GLY A 48 -5.64 18.58 0.73
CA GLY A 48 -4.78 17.65 1.48
C GLY A 48 -4.43 16.35 0.74
N TRP A 49 -4.77 16.27 -0.54
CA TRP A 49 -4.46 15.13 -1.40
C TRP A 49 -2.97 15.04 -1.73
N THR A 50 -2.38 13.89 -1.44
CA THR A 50 -1.03 13.48 -1.84
C THR A 50 -1.16 12.58 -3.06
N PHE A 51 -0.48 12.93 -4.16
CA PHE A 51 -0.39 12.09 -5.35
C PHE A 51 0.34 10.79 -5.02
N VAL A 52 -0.15 9.64 -5.46
CA VAL A 52 0.49 8.34 -5.22
C VAL A 52 1.00 7.73 -6.52
N ASP A 53 0.14 7.68 -7.54
CA ASP A 53 0.47 7.06 -8.81
C ASP A 53 -0.51 7.51 -9.89
N ALA A 54 -0.11 7.36 -11.15
CA ALA A 54 -1.00 7.51 -12.28
C ALA A 54 -0.60 6.61 -13.46
N MET A 55 -1.60 6.28 -14.26
CA MET A 55 -1.40 5.63 -15.54
C MET A 55 -2.14 6.37 -16.64
N SER A 56 -1.56 6.36 -17.83
CA SER A 56 -2.21 6.86 -19.04
C SER A 56 -1.93 5.90 -20.18
N SER A 57 -2.99 5.27 -20.68
CA SER A 57 -2.98 4.40 -21.85
C SER A 57 -4.17 4.75 -22.75
N PRO A 58 -4.20 4.31 -24.01
CA PRO A 58 -5.35 4.54 -24.90
C PRO A 58 -6.68 4.04 -24.35
N LYS A 59 -6.68 3.02 -23.47
CA LYS A 59 -7.88 2.41 -22.89
C LYS A 59 -8.29 3.03 -21.55
N LEU A 60 -7.34 3.57 -20.81
CA LEU A 60 -7.53 3.96 -19.42
C LEU A 60 -6.56 5.06 -19.01
N GLN A 61 -7.11 6.09 -18.40
CA GLN A 61 -6.37 7.08 -17.64
C GLN A 61 -6.86 7.07 -16.21
N ALA A 62 -5.94 6.96 -15.26
CA ALA A 62 -6.27 6.94 -13.85
C ALA A 62 -5.18 7.62 -13.03
N ALA A 63 -5.58 8.27 -11.93
CA ALA A 63 -4.66 8.77 -10.92
C ALA A 63 -5.21 8.46 -9.52
N GLU A 64 -4.32 8.03 -8.64
CA GLU A 64 -4.59 7.67 -7.25
C GLU A 64 -3.96 8.71 -6.32
N TYR A 65 -4.75 9.12 -5.33
CA TYR A 65 -4.37 10.10 -4.31
C TYR A 65 -4.74 9.58 -2.94
N LEU A 66 -4.04 10.05 -1.91
CA LEU A 66 -4.37 9.76 -0.52
C LEU A 66 -4.46 11.03 0.30
N ARG A 67 -5.29 11.03 1.33
CA ARG A 67 -5.30 12.11 2.34
C ARG A 67 -5.74 11.62 3.71
N SER A 68 -5.60 12.51 4.68
CA SER A 68 -6.11 12.37 6.04
C SER A 68 -5.70 11.06 6.73
N PRO A 69 -4.42 10.66 6.70
CA PRO A 69 -3.96 9.49 7.43
C PRO A 69 -4.24 9.66 8.92
N ARG A 70 -4.69 8.57 9.53
CA ARG A 70 -4.93 8.49 10.98
C ARG A 70 -4.52 7.10 11.45
N ALA A 71 -3.40 7.03 12.17
CA ALA A 71 -2.99 5.80 12.83
C ALA A 71 -3.91 5.47 14.02
N ALA A 72 -4.27 4.20 14.16
CA ALA A 72 -5.00 3.63 15.28
C ALA A 72 -4.41 2.27 15.64
N ILE A 73 -4.39 1.94 16.93
CA ILE A 73 -4.01 0.61 17.42
C ILE A 73 -5.29 -0.20 17.60
N THR A 74 -5.30 -1.42 17.09
CA THR A 74 -6.41 -2.36 17.23
C THR A 74 -5.93 -3.64 17.91
N ASP A 75 -6.72 -4.17 18.84
CA ASP A 75 -6.36 -5.36 19.62
C ASP A 75 -6.17 -6.63 18.76
N SER A 76 -6.77 -6.66 17.56
CA SER A 76 -6.79 -7.84 16.68
C SER A 76 -5.93 -7.74 15.43
N SER A 77 -5.56 -6.54 14.99
CA SER A 77 -4.84 -6.32 13.72
C SER A 77 -3.56 -5.47 13.88
N GLY A 78 -3.19 -5.15 15.12
CA GLY A 78 -2.05 -4.29 15.43
C GLY A 78 -2.27 -2.86 14.97
N VAL A 79 -1.25 -2.26 14.36
CA VAL A 79 -1.32 -0.89 13.84
C VAL A 79 -2.11 -0.86 12.53
N VAL A 80 -3.07 0.05 12.49
CA VAL A 80 -3.93 0.30 11.36
C VAL A 80 -3.86 1.79 11.01
N VAL A 81 -3.72 2.12 9.73
CA VAL A 81 -3.79 3.51 9.27
C VAL A 81 -5.04 3.67 8.41
N ASP A 82 -6.05 4.38 8.92
CA ASP A 82 -7.21 4.75 8.12
C ASP A 82 -6.84 5.94 7.22
N ILE A 83 -7.19 5.84 5.93
CA ILE A 83 -6.87 6.82 4.89
C ILE A 83 -8.07 7.02 3.97
N GLU A 84 -8.15 8.17 3.31
CA GLU A 84 -9.07 8.35 2.19
C GLU A 84 -8.30 8.23 0.87
N ALA A 85 -8.76 7.36 -0.02
CA ALA A 85 -8.22 7.21 -1.36
C ALA A 85 -9.08 7.96 -2.40
N GLY A 86 -8.48 8.95 -3.04
CA GLY A 86 -9.06 9.66 -4.17
C GLY A 86 -8.70 8.95 -5.47
N LEU A 87 -9.71 8.59 -6.27
CA LEU A 87 -9.52 7.97 -7.57
C LEU A 87 -10.11 8.87 -8.65
N LEU A 88 -9.28 9.28 -9.60
CA LEU A 88 -9.70 9.85 -10.87
C LEU A 88 -9.61 8.78 -11.94
N LEU A 89 -10.67 8.63 -12.73
CA LEU A 89 -10.76 7.60 -13.76
C LEU A 89 -11.43 8.14 -15.02
N ARG A 90 -10.82 7.89 -16.17
CA ARG A 90 -11.47 8.04 -17.48
C ARG A 90 -11.13 6.85 -18.36
N ARG A 91 -12.15 6.12 -18.81
CA ARG A 91 -12.03 5.01 -19.75
C ARG A 91 -12.15 5.52 -21.19
N SER A 92 -11.67 4.75 -22.15
CA SER A 92 -11.70 5.14 -23.58
C SER A 92 -13.10 5.37 -24.15
N ASP A 93 -14.11 4.72 -23.57
CA ASP A 93 -15.52 4.86 -23.92
C ASP A 93 -16.22 6.00 -23.16
N GLN A 94 -15.50 6.75 -22.34
CA GLN A 94 -16.03 7.83 -21.52
C GLN A 94 -15.39 9.18 -21.89
N SER A 95 -16.22 10.19 -22.13
CA SER A 95 -15.74 11.57 -22.33
C SER A 95 -15.39 12.24 -20.99
N GLU A 96 -16.19 11.97 -19.96
CA GLU A 96 -16.09 12.60 -18.65
C GLU A 96 -15.20 11.85 -17.66
N TRP A 97 -14.61 12.61 -16.74
CA TRP A 97 -13.89 12.05 -15.60
C TRP A 97 -14.85 11.58 -14.51
N THR A 98 -14.61 10.36 -14.02
CA THR A 98 -15.21 9.90 -12.77
C THR A 98 -14.24 10.17 -11.62
N ALA A 99 -14.74 10.81 -10.56
CA ALA A 99 -14.03 10.96 -9.29
C ALA A 99 -14.70 10.14 -8.20
N LYS A 100 -13.91 9.45 -7.38
CA LYS A 100 -14.39 8.70 -6.21
C LYS A 100 -13.48 8.96 -5.02
N VAL A 101 -14.08 9.06 -3.83
CA VAL A 101 -13.36 9.00 -2.56
C VAL A 101 -13.75 7.67 -1.90
N ILE A 102 -12.75 6.85 -1.60
CA ILE A 102 -12.92 5.51 -1.05
C ILE A 102 -12.27 5.48 0.34
N PRO A 103 -13.04 5.22 1.42
CA PRO A 103 -12.45 4.95 2.71
C PRO A 103 -11.60 3.69 2.62
N MET A 104 -10.34 3.81 3.03
CA MET A 104 -9.35 2.77 2.96
C MET A 104 -8.65 2.61 4.31
N ARG A 105 -8.08 1.44 4.49
CA ARG A 105 -7.41 1.03 5.72
C ARG A 105 -6.15 0.28 5.37
N VAL A 106 -5.02 0.70 5.92
CA VAL A 106 -3.76 -0.03 5.80
C VAL A 106 -3.57 -0.87 7.04
N VAL A 107 -3.48 -2.19 6.87
CA VAL A 107 -3.24 -3.13 7.97
C VAL A 107 -1.75 -3.44 7.99
N CYS A 108 -1.01 -2.76 8.85
CA CYS A 108 0.45 -2.69 8.77
C CYS A 108 1.12 -4.03 9.02
N ASP A 109 0.68 -4.76 10.04
CA ASP A 109 1.21 -6.09 10.38
C ASP A 109 0.95 -7.10 9.26
N ALA A 110 -0.14 -6.91 8.50
CA ALA A 110 -0.51 -7.76 7.38
C ALA A 110 0.06 -7.27 6.03
N GLY A 111 0.75 -6.12 5.99
CA GLY A 111 1.34 -5.57 4.77
C GLY A 111 0.33 -5.36 3.63
N ARG A 112 -0.94 -5.05 3.95
CA ARG A 112 -2.01 -4.95 2.95
C ARG A 112 -2.87 -3.71 3.14
N MET A 113 -3.68 -3.43 2.13
CA MET A 113 -4.74 -2.43 2.21
C MET A 113 -6.11 -3.09 2.09
N ASP A 114 -7.08 -2.57 2.84
CA ASP A 114 -8.49 -2.87 2.74
C ASP A 114 -9.25 -1.63 2.28
N ARG A 115 -10.36 -1.83 1.58
CA ARG A 115 -11.33 -0.78 1.23
C ARG A 115 -12.66 -1.06 1.90
N LEU A 116 -13.38 0.00 2.23
CA LEU A 116 -14.76 -0.09 2.65
C LEU A 116 -15.65 -0.17 1.40
N ASP A 117 -16.40 -1.25 1.27
CA ASP A 117 -17.35 -1.41 0.17
C ASP A 117 -18.67 -0.65 0.45
N SER A 118 -19.58 -0.65 -0.53
CA SER A 118 -20.87 0.02 -0.42
C SER A 118 -21.81 -0.59 0.62
N SER A 119 -21.51 -1.78 1.14
CA SER A 119 -22.25 -2.42 2.24
C SER A 119 -21.67 -2.09 3.61
N GLY A 120 -20.61 -1.27 3.68
CA GLY A 120 -19.91 -0.93 4.91
C GLY A 120 -18.99 -2.05 5.40
N LYS A 121 -18.62 -3.00 4.54
CA LYS A 121 -17.71 -4.10 4.89
C LYS A 121 -16.30 -3.83 4.37
N TRP A 122 -15.32 -4.08 5.22
CA TRP A 122 -13.91 -4.07 4.83
C TRP A 122 -13.58 -5.30 3.99
N SER A 123 -12.93 -5.07 2.85
CA SER A 123 -12.44 -6.12 1.95
C SER A 123 -11.04 -5.79 1.45
N ALA A 124 -10.22 -6.81 1.22
CA ALA A 124 -8.86 -6.62 0.72
C ALA A 124 -8.88 -5.86 -0.62
N TYR A 125 -8.08 -4.80 -0.68
CA TYR A 125 -7.85 -4.05 -1.90
C TYR A 125 -6.83 -4.80 -2.77
N PRO A 126 -7.07 -4.94 -4.09
CA PRO A 126 -6.16 -5.66 -4.97
C PRO A 126 -4.73 -5.12 -4.90
N SER A 127 -3.78 -6.00 -4.59
CA SER A 127 -2.36 -5.66 -4.56
C SER A 127 -1.75 -5.72 -5.95
N ARG A 128 -0.80 -4.82 -6.19
CA ARG A 128 0.09 -4.76 -7.34
C ARG A 128 1.52 -5.08 -6.88
N PRO A 129 2.48 -5.40 -7.77
CA PRO A 129 3.85 -5.73 -7.38
C PRO A 129 4.55 -4.68 -6.50
N ASP A 130 4.18 -3.40 -6.64
CA ASP A 130 4.70 -2.26 -5.87
C ASP A 130 3.90 -1.93 -4.61
N THR A 131 2.78 -2.62 -4.35
CA THR A 131 1.95 -2.39 -3.15
C THR A 131 2.72 -2.53 -1.83
N PRO A 132 3.63 -3.51 -1.64
CA PRO A 132 4.32 -3.64 -0.35
C PRO A 132 5.11 -2.40 0.08
N VAL A 133 5.80 -1.73 -0.86
CA VAL A 133 6.59 -0.52 -0.52
C VAL A 133 5.70 0.68 -0.25
N LYS A 134 4.56 0.80 -0.96
CA LYS A 134 3.54 1.82 -0.71
C LYS A 134 2.88 1.62 0.65
N VAL A 135 2.55 0.38 1.01
CA VAL A 135 2.00 0.04 2.35
C VAL A 135 2.99 0.40 3.45
N ALA A 136 4.26 0.03 3.30
CA ALA A 136 5.29 0.37 4.29
C ALA A 136 5.41 1.88 4.51
N TRP A 137 5.29 2.68 3.44
CA TRP A 137 5.23 4.14 3.54
C TRP A 137 3.94 4.64 4.20
N MET A 138 2.77 4.09 3.85
CA MET A 138 1.52 4.51 4.50
C MET A 138 1.52 4.21 6.01
N CYS A 139 2.16 3.11 6.41
CA CYS A 139 2.34 2.73 7.81
C CYS A 139 3.32 3.60 8.60
N SER A 140 4.08 4.48 7.92
CA SER A 140 4.92 5.49 8.59
C SER A 140 4.27 6.88 8.67
N LEU A 141 3.06 7.03 8.13
CA LEU A 141 2.28 8.26 8.24
C LEU A 141 1.70 8.42 9.65
N PRO A 142 1.46 9.68 10.09
CA PRO A 142 0.91 9.97 11.41
C PRO A 142 -0.53 9.47 11.60
#